data_AF-A0A2M7JKD9-F1
#
_entry.id   AF-A0A2M7JKD9-F1
#
_cell.length_a   1.000
_cell.length_b   1.000
_cell.length_c   1.000
_cell.angle_alpha   90.00
_cell.angle_beta   90.00
_cell.angle_gamma   90.00
#
_symmetry.space_group_name_H-M   'P 1'
#
loop_
_entity.id
_entity.type
_entity.pdbx_description
1 polymer ?
#
loop_
_entity_poly.entity_id
_entity_poly.type
_entity_poly.pdbx_seq_one_letter_code
_entity_poly.pdbx_strand_id
1 'polypeptide(L)'
;MKKYRLLILALIAFSFTPCLCLADQSSFRDVMAEGDSAYGRFDSKVAMNSYEKALQADPESYEAAWKLARVLIDVGEKLPSKQERRELYLKANKTARRAVEIDPAGSKGHLYLAISLGRVALDEGGKEKVKLSKEIKQEVDKALELNPSEDVAWHVLALW
;
A
#
# COMPACT_ATOMS: atom_id res chain seq x y z
N MET A 1 57.09 -37.00 -22.51
CA MET A 1 56.10 -37.04 -23.60
C MET A 1 54.71 -37.02 -23.00
N LYS A 2 53.89 -36.05 -23.44
CA LYS A 2 52.58 -35.67 -22.91
C LYS A 2 51.51 -36.77 -23.13
N LYS A 3 50.71 -37.10 -22.11
CA LYS A 3 49.28 -37.48 -22.26
C LYS A 3 48.48 -36.98 -21.05
N TYR A 4 47.79 -35.86 -21.24
CA TYR A 4 46.68 -35.39 -20.41
C TYR A 4 45.40 -36.18 -20.74
N ARG A 5 44.35 -35.99 -19.91
CA ARG A 5 42.92 -36.38 -20.02
C ARG A 5 42.60 -37.57 -19.10
N LEU A 6 41.63 -37.55 -18.19
CA LEU A 6 40.39 -36.78 -18.09
C LEU A 6 40.11 -36.36 -16.64
N LEU A 7 39.97 -35.05 -16.42
CA LEU A 7 39.19 -34.48 -15.32
C LEU A 7 37.72 -34.55 -15.74
N ILE A 8 36.91 -35.37 -15.07
CA ILE A 8 35.44 -35.33 -15.20
C ILE A 8 34.92 -34.39 -14.11
N LEU A 9 34.97 -33.10 -14.42
CA LEU A 9 34.17 -32.05 -13.78
C LEU A 9 32.98 -31.83 -14.71
N ALA A 10 31.87 -32.52 -14.46
CA ALA A 10 30.59 -32.17 -15.06
C ALA A 10 29.79 -31.40 -14.01
N LEU A 11 29.89 -30.08 -14.11
CA LEU A 11 29.04 -29.13 -13.39
C LEU A 11 27.57 -29.53 -13.56
N ILE A 12 26.89 -29.72 -12.44
CA ILE A 12 25.44 -29.69 -12.38
C ILE A 12 25.03 -28.25 -12.71
N ALA A 13 24.68 -28.01 -13.97
CA ALA A 13 23.98 -26.81 -14.38
C ALA A 13 22.56 -26.92 -13.80
N PHE A 14 22.39 -26.41 -12.58
CA PHE A 14 21.09 -26.09 -12.02
C PHE A 14 20.61 -24.82 -12.74
N SER A 15 20.20 -24.97 -14.00
CA SER A 15 19.44 -23.94 -14.71
C SER A 15 18.06 -23.90 -14.07
N PHE A 16 17.98 -23.20 -12.95
CA PHE A 16 16.72 -22.67 -12.45
C PHE A 16 16.28 -21.64 -13.49
N THR A 17 15.41 -22.04 -14.40
CA THR A 17 14.79 -21.14 -15.36
C THR A 17 13.46 -20.69 -14.75
N PRO A 18 13.37 -19.52 -14.09
CA PRO A 18 12.08 -18.96 -13.75
C PRO A 18 11.56 -18.23 -14.99
N CYS A 19 11.20 -18.97 -16.05
CA CYS A 19 10.53 -18.40 -17.21
C CYS A 19 9.02 -18.29 -16.97
N LEU A 20 8.63 -17.75 -15.80
CA LEU A 20 7.24 -17.49 -15.44
C LEU A 20 7.05 -16.16 -14.67
N CYS A 21 8.08 -15.29 -14.62
CA CYS A 21 7.99 -14.01 -13.91
C CYS A 21 7.72 -12.81 -14.82
N LEU A 22 7.98 -12.91 -16.13
CA LEU A 22 7.96 -11.74 -17.02
C LEU A 22 6.55 -11.24 -17.35
N ALA A 23 5.58 -12.15 -17.55
CA ALA A 23 4.21 -11.78 -17.91
C ALA A 23 3.44 -11.13 -16.75
N ASP A 24 3.65 -11.63 -15.53
CA ASP A 24 3.00 -11.10 -14.33
C ASP A 24 3.56 -9.72 -13.97
N GLN A 25 4.87 -9.54 -14.13
CA GLN A 25 5.52 -8.26 -13.85
C GLN A 25 5.19 -7.16 -14.86
N SER A 26 4.96 -7.48 -16.14
CA SER A 26 4.43 -6.50 -17.10
C SER A 26 3.00 -6.09 -16.72
N SER A 27 2.15 -7.07 -16.37
CA SER A 27 0.76 -6.82 -15.96
C SER A 27 0.69 -5.91 -14.74
N PHE A 28 1.51 -6.15 -13.71
CA PHE A 28 1.60 -5.30 -12.51
C PHE A 28 1.96 -3.83 -12.86
N ARG A 29 3.01 -3.62 -13.66
CA ARG A 29 3.45 -2.27 -14.03
C ARG A 29 2.38 -1.51 -14.80
N ASP A 30 1.67 -2.18 -15.70
CA ASP A 30 0.62 -1.58 -16.51
C ASP A 30 -0.58 -1.12 -15.65
N VAL A 31 -1.03 -1.96 -14.71
CA VAL A 31 -2.13 -1.57 -13.81
C VAL A 31 -1.71 -0.51 -12.80
N MET A 32 -0.46 -0.51 -12.32
CA MET A 32 0.06 0.56 -11.48
C MET A 32 0.07 1.90 -12.22
N ALA A 33 0.58 1.92 -13.46
CA ALA A 33 0.61 3.12 -14.30
C ALA A 33 -0.80 3.64 -14.61
N GLU A 34 -1.77 2.76 -14.89
CA GLU A 34 -3.17 3.18 -15.07
C GLU A 34 -3.74 3.74 -13.77
N GLY A 35 -3.44 3.12 -12.62
CA GLY A 35 -3.87 3.62 -11.31
C GLY A 35 -3.36 5.03 -11.02
N ASP A 36 -2.08 5.29 -11.29
CA ASP A 36 -1.46 6.61 -11.12
C ASP A 36 -2.04 7.65 -12.09
N SER A 37 -2.20 7.25 -13.35
CA SER A 37 -2.78 8.09 -14.40
C SER A 37 -4.24 8.48 -14.09
N ALA A 38 -5.06 7.51 -13.67
CA ALA A 38 -6.44 7.74 -13.26
C ALA A 38 -6.53 8.63 -12.01
N TYR A 39 -5.64 8.41 -11.04
CA TYR A 39 -5.57 9.24 -9.84
C TYR A 39 -5.25 10.70 -10.20
N GLY A 40 -4.28 10.94 -11.10
CA GLY A 40 -3.94 12.27 -11.61
C GLY A 40 -5.09 12.98 -12.34
N ARG A 41 -6.06 12.23 -12.88
CA ARG A 41 -7.30 12.76 -13.48
C ARG A 41 -8.46 12.86 -12.49
N PHE A 42 -8.22 12.65 -11.20
CA PHE A 42 -9.24 12.61 -10.13
C PHE A 42 -10.29 11.50 -10.28
N ASP A 43 -10.01 10.48 -11.10
CA ASP A 43 -10.86 9.30 -11.24
C ASP A 43 -10.50 8.25 -10.18
N SER A 44 -10.90 8.52 -8.94
CA SER A 44 -10.59 7.68 -7.78
C SER A 44 -11.16 6.25 -7.92
N LYS A 45 -12.24 6.05 -8.68
CA LYS A 45 -12.85 4.72 -8.88
C LYS A 45 -12.02 3.87 -9.83
N VAL A 46 -11.57 4.44 -10.95
CA VAL A 46 -10.66 3.73 -11.87
C VAL A 46 -9.33 3.44 -11.17
N ALA A 47 -8.78 4.43 -10.45
CA ALA A 47 -7.55 4.24 -9.68
C ALA A 47 -7.67 3.11 -8.64
N MET A 48 -8.77 3.07 -7.88
CA MET A 48 -9.06 1.98 -6.93
C MET A 48 -9.05 0.62 -7.59
N ASN A 49 -9.78 0.44 -8.68
CA ASN A 49 -9.83 -0.84 -9.41
C ASN A 49 -8.44 -1.25 -9.93
N SER A 50 -7.63 -0.29 -10.37
CA SER A 50 -6.28 -0.55 -10.87
C SER A 50 -5.31 -0.98 -9.76
N TYR A 51 -5.31 -0.32 -8.60
CA TYR A 51 -4.47 -0.74 -7.48
C TYR A 51 -4.95 -2.06 -6.85
N GLU A 52 -6.25 -2.36 -6.88
CA GLU A 52 -6.75 -3.69 -6.48
C GLU A 52 -6.20 -4.80 -7.39
N LYS A 53 -6.17 -4.58 -8.70
CA LYS A 53 -5.52 -5.51 -9.64
C LYS A 53 -4.02 -5.60 -9.42
N ALA A 54 -3.36 -4.48 -9.10
CA ALA A 54 -1.95 -4.46 -8.77
C ALA A 54 -1.64 -5.37 -7.57
N LEU A 55 -2.44 -5.32 -6.51
CA LEU A 55 -2.31 -6.21 -5.35
C LEU A 55 -2.74 -7.65 -5.61
N GLN A 56 -3.55 -7.92 -6.64
CA GLN A 56 -3.80 -9.30 -7.07
C GLN A 56 -2.57 -9.90 -7.77
N ALA A 57 -1.85 -9.10 -8.55
CA ALA A 57 -0.62 -9.52 -9.23
C ALA A 57 0.59 -9.58 -8.28
N ASP A 58 0.70 -8.61 -7.36
CA ASP A 58 1.74 -8.56 -6.34
C ASP A 58 1.15 -8.17 -4.97
N PRO A 59 0.75 -9.16 -4.16
CA PRO A 59 0.20 -8.93 -2.82
C PRO A 59 1.16 -8.26 -1.82
N GLU A 60 2.46 -8.29 -2.09
CA GLU A 60 3.51 -7.70 -1.24
C GLU A 60 3.94 -6.31 -1.73
N SER A 61 3.21 -5.71 -2.69
CA SER A 61 3.52 -4.37 -3.16
C SER A 61 3.13 -3.30 -2.14
N TYR A 62 4.12 -2.78 -1.41
CA TYR A 62 3.95 -1.64 -0.51
C TYR A 62 3.30 -0.44 -1.21
N GLU A 63 3.77 -0.13 -2.42
CA GLU A 63 3.30 1.03 -3.17
C GLU A 63 1.83 0.91 -3.57
N ALA A 64 1.43 -0.26 -4.08
CA ALA A 64 0.03 -0.51 -4.42
C ALA A 64 -0.86 -0.48 -3.16
N ALA A 65 -0.37 -1.00 -2.03
CA ALA A 65 -1.13 -1.04 -0.78
C ALA A 65 -1.45 0.38 -0.25
N TRP A 66 -0.46 1.25 -0.07
CA TRP A 66 -0.76 2.60 0.45
C TRP A 66 -1.54 3.45 -0.57
N LYS A 67 -1.30 3.28 -1.87
CA LYS A 67 -2.07 3.97 -2.92
C LYS A 67 -3.52 3.51 -2.94
N LEU A 68 -3.78 2.22 -2.75
CA LEU A 68 -5.14 1.69 -2.63
C LEU A 68 -5.84 2.24 -1.38
N ALA A 69 -5.16 2.28 -0.23
CA ALA A 69 -5.73 2.87 0.99
C ALA A 69 -6.15 4.34 0.78
N ARG A 70 -5.30 5.14 0.12
CA ARG A 70 -5.60 6.53 -0.26
C ARG A 70 -6.89 6.64 -1.08
N VAL A 71 -6.98 5.91 -2.19
CA VAL A 71 -8.14 6.05 -3.07
C VAL A 71 -9.42 5.45 -2.48
N LEU A 72 -9.33 4.45 -1.58
CA LEU A 72 -10.48 3.97 -0.81
C LEU A 72 -11.06 5.08 0.08
N ILE A 73 -10.20 5.89 0.71
CA ILE A 73 -10.62 7.07 1.48
C ILE A 73 -11.31 8.09 0.55
N ASP A 74 -10.67 8.44 -0.58
CA ASP A 74 -11.21 9.41 -1.54
C ASP A 74 -12.57 8.99 -2.13
N VAL A 75 -12.74 7.70 -2.44
CA VAL A 75 -14.03 7.17 -2.91
C VAL A 75 -15.06 7.24 -1.79
N GLY A 76 -14.69 6.84 -0.56
CA GLY A 76 -15.59 6.89 0.60
C GLY A 76 -16.08 8.31 0.92
N GLU A 77 -15.22 9.33 0.83
CA GLU A 77 -15.60 10.73 1.04
C GLU A 77 -16.68 11.23 0.08
N LYS A 78 -16.75 10.66 -1.12
CA LYS A 78 -17.73 11.00 -2.16
C LYS A 78 -19.05 10.24 -2.01
N LEU A 79 -19.13 9.23 -1.13
CA LEU A 79 -20.35 8.43 -0.95
C LEU A 79 -21.35 9.11 0.00
N PRO A 80 -22.65 9.19 -0.39
CA PRO A 80 -23.69 9.74 0.48
C PRO A 80 -24.09 8.75 1.59
N SER A 81 -23.98 7.45 1.33
CA SER A 81 -24.33 6.40 2.28
C SER A 81 -23.26 6.30 3.37
N LYS A 82 -23.66 6.56 4.62
CA LYS A 82 -22.78 6.41 5.79
C LYS A 82 -22.25 4.97 5.92
N GLN A 83 -23.10 3.98 5.64
CA GLN A 83 -22.74 2.57 5.76
C GLN A 83 -21.69 2.18 4.71
N GLU A 84 -21.93 2.48 3.44
CA GLU A 84 -20.98 2.15 2.36
C GLU A 84 -19.64 2.89 2.54
N ARG A 85 -19.69 4.15 2.96
CA ARG A 85 -18.49 4.92 3.29
C ARG A 85 -17.69 4.27 4.42
N ARG A 86 -18.36 3.83 5.49
CA ARG A 86 -17.70 3.14 6.61
C ARG A 86 -17.02 1.86 6.16
N GLU A 87 -17.63 1.09 5.27
CA GLU A 87 -17.01 -0.13 4.71
C GLU A 87 -15.73 0.19 3.93
N LEU A 88 -15.72 1.27 3.13
CA LEU A 88 -14.51 1.71 2.45
C LEU A 88 -13.43 2.19 3.42
N TYR A 89 -13.77 2.90 4.48
CA TYR A 89 -12.81 3.34 5.49
C TYR A 89 -12.20 2.17 6.27
N LEU A 90 -12.99 1.17 6.61
CA LEU A 90 -12.47 -0.05 7.24
C LEU A 90 -11.57 -0.83 6.27
N LYS A 91 -11.92 -0.90 4.98
CA LYS A 91 -11.07 -1.49 3.96
C LYS A 91 -9.75 -0.71 3.82
N ALA A 92 -9.80 0.62 3.77
CA ALA A 92 -8.62 1.48 3.73
C ALA A 92 -7.71 1.24 4.93
N ASN A 93 -8.30 1.13 6.14
CA ASN A 93 -7.55 0.84 7.35
C ASN A 93 -6.82 -0.49 7.27
N LYS A 94 -7.52 -1.55 6.87
CA LYS A 94 -6.91 -2.88 6.69
C LYS A 94 -5.79 -2.85 5.66
N THR A 95 -6.00 -2.19 4.52
CA THR A 95 -4.98 -2.09 3.46
C THR A 95 -3.77 -1.27 3.90
N ALA A 96 -3.97 -0.16 4.63
CA ALA A 96 -2.87 0.65 5.14
C ALA A 96 -2.05 -0.08 6.22
N ARG A 97 -2.71 -0.86 7.10
CA ARG A 97 -2.00 -1.76 8.03
C ARG A 97 -1.13 -2.75 7.27
N ARG A 98 -1.65 -3.34 6.19
CA ARG A 98 -0.86 -4.24 5.34
C ARG A 98 0.35 -3.52 4.73
N ALA A 99 0.19 -2.27 4.28
CA ALA A 99 1.32 -1.48 3.79
C ALA A 99 2.42 -1.31 4.86
N VAL A 100 2.04 -1.00 6.11
CA VAL A 100 2.99 -0.90 7.24
C VAL A 100 3.65 -2.24 7.56
N GLU A 101 2.92 -3.36 7.46
CA GLU A 101 3.50 -4.70 7.65
C GLU A 101 4.52 -5.07 6.56
N ILE A 102 4.25 -4.71 5.30
CA ILE A 102 5.14 -4.95 4.16
C ILE A 102 6.42 -4.12 4.30
N ASP A 103 6.27 -2.83 4.58
CA ASP A 103 7.39 -1.90 4.76
C ASP A 103 7.17 -0.97 5.95
N PRO A 104 7.65 -1.36 7.15
CA PRO A 104 7.59 -0.53 8.35
C PRO A 104 8.46 0.74 8.29
N ALA A 105 9.33 0.88 7.29
CA ALA A 105 10.11 2.10 7.05
C ALA A 105 9.43 3.01 6.01
N GLY A 106 8.28 2.59 5.48
CA GLY A 106 7.50 3.31 4.51
C GLY A 106 6.63 4.41 5.15
N SER A 107 7.03 5.68 4.98
CA SER A 107 6.30 6.82 5.56
C SER A 107 4.83 6.93 5.10
N LYS A 108 4.54 6.62 3.82
CA LYS A 108 3.17 6.67 3.26
C LYS A 108 2.25 5.61 3.85
N GLY A 109 2.75 4.43 4.21
CA GLY A 109 1.97 3.40 4.89
C GLY A 109 1.43 3.90 6.22
N HIS A 110 2.34 4.44 7.05
CA HIS A 110 2.01 5.07 8.33
C HIS A 110 1.05 6.26 8.17
N LEU A 111 1.31 7.14 7.19
CA LEU A 111 0.44 8.28 6.89
C LEU A 111 -1.00 7.86 6.58
N TYR A 112 -1.20 6.95 5.61
CA TYR A 112 -2.55 6.54 5.21
C TYR A 112 -3.21 5.63 6.26
N LEU A 113 -2.43 4.97 7.12
CA LEU A 113 -2.97 4.32 8.31
C LEU A 113 -3.54 5.37 9.27
N ALA A 114 -2.81 6.42 9.61
CA ALA A 114 -3.29 7.52 10.45
C ALA A 114 -4.57 8.17 9.88
N ILE A 115 -4.60 8.48 8.58
CA ILE A 115 -5.77 9.09 7.92
C ILE A 115 -6.99 8.15 7.98
N SER A 116 -6.81 6.87 7.64
CA SER A 116 -7.92 5.89 7.67
C SER A 116 -8.48 5.69 9.08
N LEU A 117 -7.61 5.66 10.10
CA LEU A 117 -8.02 5.59 11.51
C LEU A 117 -8.84 6.83 11.90
N GLY A 118 -8.42 8.03 11.47
CA GLY A 118 -9.19 9.26 11.67
C GLY A 118 -10.58 9.19 11.05
N ARG A 119 -10.67 8.69 9.81
CA ARG A 119 -11.95 8.50 9.12
C ARG A 119 -12.86 7.50 9.84
N VAL A 120 -12.33 6.36 10.29
CA VAL A 120 -13.09 5.39 11.11
C VAL A 120 -13.52 6.02 12.43
N ALA A 121 -12.62 6.72 13.12
CA ALA A 121 -12.88 7.29 14.42
C ALA A 121 -14.08 8.25 14.41
N LEU A 122 -14.30 9.03 13.35
CA LEU A 122 -15.45 9.96 13.25
C LEU A 122 -16.81 9.27 13.47
N ASP A 123 -16.93 8.01 13.07
CA ASP A 123 -18.16 7.22 13.18
C ASP A 123 -18.29 6.43 14.48
N GLU A 124 -17.24 6.39 15.32
CA GLU A 124 -17.19 5.58 16.53
C GLU A 124 -17.62 6.34 17.81
N GLY A 125 -17.93 5.58 18.87
CA GLY A 125 -18.26 6.11 20.19
C GLY A 125 -17.05 6.63 20.97
N GLY A 126 -17.27 7.40 22.03
CA GLY A 126 -16.20 8.13 22.75
C GLY A 126 -15.01 7.28 23.22
N LYS A 127 -15.26 6.08 23.78
CA LYS A 127 -14.17 5.19 24.22
C LYS A 127 -13.29 4.72 23.06
N GLU A 128 -13.90 4.31 21.94
CA GLU A 128 -13.13 3.84 20.78
C GLU A 128 -12.45 5.01 20.06
N LYS A 129 -13.09 6.18 19.98
CA LYS A 129 -12.45 7.42 19.50
C LYS A 129 -11.15 7.74 20.22
N VAL A 130 -11.11 7.63 21.54
CA VAL A 130 -9.89 7.89 22.34
C VAL A 130 -8.80 6.87 22.03
N LYS A 131 -9.16 5.60 21.86
CA LYS A 131 -8.20 4.54 21.50
C LYS A 131 -7.62 4.77 20.11
N LEU A 132 -8.47 5.03 19.12
CA LEU A 132 -8.06 5.32 17.75
C LEU A 132 -7.23 6.59 17.68
N SER A 133 -7.57 7.64 18.43
CA SER A 133 -6.78 8.87 18.54
C SER A 133 -5.35 8.60 18.98
N LYS A 134 -5.12 7.75 19.98
CA LYS A 134 -3.75 7.39 20.39
C LYS A 134 -2.96 6.72 19.26
N GLU A 135 -3.61 5.83 18.52
CA GLU A 135 -2.99 5.15 17.37
C GLU A 135 -2.70 6.12 16.22
N ILE A 136 -3.63 7.03 15.91
CA ILE A 136 -3.42 8.10 14.90
C ILE A 136 -2.15 8.88 15.21
N LYS A 137 -1.95 9.27 16.47
CA LYS A 137 -0.74 9.99 16.89
C LYS A 137 0.54 9.21 16.66
N GLN A 138 0.53 7.93 17.04
CA GLN A 138 1.69 7.04 16.86
C GLN A 138 2.07 6.90 15.39
N GLU A 139 1.07 6.70 14.54
CA GLU A 139 1.27 6.50 13.10
C GLU A 139 1.70 7.79 12.40
N VAL A 140 1.11 8.94 12.71
CA VAL A 140 1.52 10.23 12.12
C VAL A 140 2.91 10.67 12.59
N ASP A 141 3.25 10.44 13.87
CA ASP A 141 4.60 10.70 14.38
C ASP A 141 5.62 9.83 13.66
N LYS A 142 5.31 8.54 13.43
CA LYS A 142 6.20 7.65 12.69
C LYS A 142 6.36 8.06 11.23
N ALA A 143 5.27 8.47 10.58
CA ALA A 143 5.32 9.01 9.22
C ALA A 143 6.24 10.25 9.12
N LEU A 144 6.19 11.15 10.11
CA LEU A 144 7.03 12.35 10.18
C LEU A 144 8.48 12.05 10.57
N GLU A 145 8.73 11.03 11.39
CA GLU A 145 10.08 10.54 11.68
C GLU A 145 10.76 10.03 10.40
N LEU A 146 10.02 9.25 9.59
CA LEU A 146 10.52 8.66 8.34
C LEU A 146 10.59 9.67 7.19
N ASN A 147 9.66 10.62 7.12
CA ASN A 147 9.65 11.71 6.15
C ASN A 147 9.19 13.03 6.80
N PRO A 148 10.13 13.85 7.32
CA PRO A 148 9.79 15.13 7.93
C PRO A 148 9.21 16.17 6.97
N SER A 149 9.37 15.96 5.65
CA SER A 149 8.85 16.85 4.61
C SER A 149 7.43 16.50 4.14
N GLU A 150 6.81 15.49 4.75
CA GLU A 150 5.45 15.07 4.42
C GLU A 150 4.42 16.09 4.93
N ASP A 151 3.97 16.97 4.03
CA ASP A 151 3.01 18.03 4.30
C ASP A 151 1.66 17.49 4.81
N VAL A 152 1.15 16.41 4.20
CA VAL A 152 -0.10 15.78 4.64
C VAL A 152 0.02 15.22 6.06
N ALA A 153 1.18 14.71 6.46
CA ALA A 153 1.38 14.20 7.82
C ALA A 153 1.35 15.33 8.85
N TRP A 154 1.95 16.49 8.56
CA TRP A 154 1.82 17.67 9.40
C TRP A 154 0.37 18.13 9.54
N HIS A 155 -0.40 18.08 8.45
CA HIS A 155 -1.83 18.40 8.50
C HIS A 155 -2.60 17.42 9.39
N VAL A 156 -2.35 16.11 9.28
CA VAL A 156 -2.97 15.10 10.14
C VAL A 156 -2.62 15.33 11.61
N LEU A 157 -1.35 15.62 11.92
CA LEU A 157 -0.90 15.90 13.28
C LEU A 157 -1.58 17.15 13.86
N ALA A 158 -1.85 18.17 13.04
CA ALA A 158 -2.54 19.38 13.47
C ALA A 158 -4.04 19.17 13.73
N LEU A 159 -4.65 18.15 13.12
CA LEU A 159 -6.07 17.80 13.29
C LEU A 159 -6.34 16.77 14.40
N TRP A 160 -5.31 16.04 14.83
CA TRP A 160 -5.36 15.03 15.89
C TRP A 160 -5.67 15.65 17.26
#